data_AF-A0A8G1H7C3-F1
#
_entry.id   AF-A0A8G1H7C3-F1
#
_cell.length_a   1.000
_cell.length_b   1.000
_cell.length_c   1.000
_cell.angle_alpha   90.00
_cell.angle_beta   90.00
_cell.angle_gamma   90.00
#
_symmetry.space_group_name_H-M   'P 1'
#
loop_
_entity.id
_entity.type
_entity.pdbx_description
1 polymer ?
#
loop_
_entity_poly.entity_id
_entity_poly.type
_entity_poly.pdbx_seq_one_letter_code
_entity_poly.pdbx_strand_id
1 'polypeptide(L)'
;MRAVSLLPSATEMLYSIGVEPIGVSHECDHPPEAQQLPKVVQSRVAPNASTSSINEQVQNTESAGGVYTINRDVLAGLAPRYNCLAGDLRCVRC
;
A
#
# COMPACT_ATOMS: atom_id res chain seq x y z
N MET A 1 -6.28 2.77 16.61
CA MET A 1 -5.89 1.38 16.25
C MET A 1 -4.56 1.45 15.51
N ARG A 2 -3.61 0.50 15.68
CA ARG A 2 -2.34 0.50 14.93
C ARG A 2 -2.48 -0.28 13.63
N ALA A 3 -3.14 0.31 12.63
CA ALA A 3 -3.42 -0.34 11.34
C ALA A 3 -2.55 0.28 10.23
N VAL A 4 -2.08 -0.55 9.30
CA VAL A 4 -1.55 -0.09 8.02
C VAL A 4 -2.51 -0.48 6.90
N SER A 5 -2.56 0.36 5.87
CA SER A 5 -3.30 0.11 4.65
C SER A 5 -2.35 -0.21 3.51
N LEU A 6 -2.63 -1.26 2.74
CA LEU A 6 -1.81 -1.64 1.58
C LEU A 6 -2.48 -1.26 0.24
N LEU A 7 -3.67 -0.62 0.26
CA LEU A 7 -4.38 -0.17 -0.94
C LEU A 7 -5.12 1.16 -0.68
N PRO A 8 -5.21 2.08 -1.66
CA PRO A 8 -5.93 3.35 -1.50
C PRO A 8 -7.34 3.21 -0.92
N SER A 9 -8.14 2.30 -1.44
CA SER A 9 -9.50 2.07 -0.97
C SER A 9 -9.57 1.57 0.48
N ALA A 10 -8.59 0.80 0.96
CA ALA A 10 -8.53 0.42 2.38
C ALA A 10 -8.15 1.62 3.27
N THR A 11 -7.36 2.57 2.76
CA THR A 11 -7.05 3.82 3.46
C THR A 11 -8.32 4.63 3.64
N GLU A 12 -9.08 4.86 2.56
CA GLU A 12 -10.34 5.59 2.59
C GLU A 12 -11.36 4.96 3.54
N MET A 13 -11.48 3.62 3.51
CA MET A 13 -12.36 2.89 4.42
C MET A 13 -11.97 3.12 5.89
N LEU A 14 -10.68 3.02 6.24
CA LEU A 14 -10.21 3.25 7.60
C LEU A 14 -10.59 4.66 8.08
N TYR A 15 -10.35 5.68 7.25
CA TYR A 15 -10.76 7.05 7.57
C TYR A 15 -12.28 7.18 7.71
N SER A 16 -13.07 6.54 6.86
CA SER A 16 -14.54 6.58 6.91
C SER A 16 -15.13 6.04 8.22
N ILE A 17 -14.43 5.11 8.88
CA ILE A 17 -14.84 4.53 10.17
C ILE A 17 -14.15 5.20 11.38
N GLY A 18 -13.46 6.33 11.17
CA GLY A 18 -12.77 7.07 12.22
C GLY A 18 -11.48 6.41 12.72
N VAL A 19 -10.85 5.56 11.89
CA VAL A 19 -9.54 4.95 12.18
C VAL A 19 -8.48 5.57 11.28
N GLU A 20 -7.54 6.29 11.87
CA GLU A 20 -6.38 6.79 11.13
C GLU A 20 -5.30 5.69 11.01
N PRO A 21 -4.86 5.33 9.79
CA PRO A 21 -3.76 4.40 9.60
C PRO A 21 -2.42 5.01 10.02
N ILE A 22 -1.46 4.16 10.36
CA ILE A 22 -0.08 4.56 10.68
C ILE A 22 0.89 4.38 9.50
N GLY A 23 0.40 3.85 8.38
CA GLY A 23 1.15 3.65 7.14
C GLY A 23 0.20 3.26 6.01
N VAL A 24 0.52 3.67 4.78
CA VAL A 24 -0.38 3.57 3.62
C VAL A 24 0.33 3.07 2.36
N SER A 25 -0.41 2.74 1.30
CA SER A 25 0.19 2.44 0.00
C SER A 25 0.85 3.68 -0.64
N HIS A 26 1.86 3.47 -1.47
CA HIS A 26 2.56 4.52 -2.23
C HIS A 26 1.64 5.47 -3.00
N GLU A 27 0.51 4.96 -3.48
CA GLU A 27 -0.45 5.68 -4.32
C GLU A 27 -1.62 6.29 -3.51
N CYS A 28 -1.61 6.20 -2.17
CA CYS A 28 -2.62 6.86 -1.35
C CYS A 28 -2.39 8.37 -1.30
N ASP A 29 -3.34 9.12 -1.85
CA ASP A 29 -3.40 10.58 -1.90
C ASP A 29 -4.64 11.18 -1.22
N HIS A 30 -5.62 10.34 -0.85
CA HIS A 30 -6.85 10.72 -0.17
C HIS A 30 -7.09 9.92 1.14
N PRO A 31 -7.59 10.57 2.21
CA PRO A 31 -7.69 12.01 2.38
C PRO A 31 -6.28 12.66 2.45
N PRO A 32 -6.13 13.99 2.33
CA PRO A 32 -4.82 14.65 2.23
C PRO A 32 -3.84 14.27 3.35
N GLU A 33 -4.34 13.96 4.55
CA GLU A 33 -3.58 13.47 5.70
C GLU A 33 -2.83 12.16 5.39
N ALA A 34 -3.38 11.29 4.52
CA ALA A 34 -2.73 10.04 4.12
C ALA A 34 -1.43 10.26 3.34
N GLN A 35 -1.25 11.43 2.71
CA GLN A 35 0.00 11.75 2.00
C GLN A 35 1.18 11.91 2.95
N GLN A 36 0.93 12.28 4.21
CA GLN A 36 1.95 12.48 5.23
C GLN A 36 2.38 11.17 5.90
N LEU A 37 1.64 10.08 5.68
CA LEU A 37 1.91 8.79 6.30
C LEU A 37 3.01 8.02 5.56
N PRO A 38 3.84 7.24 6.28
CA PRO A 38 4.86 6.42 5.65
C PRO A 38 4.28 5.44 4.63
N LYS A 39 4.96 5.31 3.49
CA LYS A 39 4.55 4.40 2.41
C LYS A 39 5.07 2.99 2.71
N VAL A 40 4.15 2.06 2.99
CA VAL A 40 4.45 0.65 3.32
C VAL A 40 4.41 -0.28 2.12
N VAL A 41 3.91 0.21 0.97
CA VAL A 41 3.94 -0.48 -0.33
C VAL A 41 4.80 0.33 -1.28
N GLN A 42 5.51 -0.34 -2.18
CA GLN A 42 6.26 0.25 -3.27
C GLN A 42 5.93 -0.48 -4.59
N SER A 43 5.77 0.27 -5.68
CA SER A 43 5.70 -0.29 -7.03
C SER A 43 7.08 -0.74 -7.50
N ARG A 44 7.13 -1.92 -8.12
CA ARG A 44 8.28 -2.44 -8.86
C ARG A 44 8.30 -1.97 -10.32
N VAL A 45 7.24 -1.29 -10.75
CA VAL A 45 7.08 -0.74 -12.10
C VAL A 45 7.33 0.77 -12.04
N ALA A 46 8.21 1.27 -12.91
CA ALA A 46 8.51 2.69 -13.02
C ALA A 46 7.35 3.42 -13.75
N PRO A 47 6.61 4.33 -13.07
CA PRO A 47 5.41 4.95 -13.64
C PRO A 47 5.69 5.93 -14.78
N ASN A 48 6.94 6.43 -14.88
CA ASN A 48 7.35 7.42 -15.88
C ASN A 48 8.06 6.80 -17.10
N ALA A 49 8.04 5.47 -17.23
CA ALA A 49 8.62 4.78 -18.39
C ALA A 49 7.67 4.83 -19.61
N SER A 50 8.18 4.47 -20.79
CA SER A 50 7.33 4.32 -21.98
C SER A 50 6.30 3.21 -21.77
N THR A 51 5.13 3.30 -22.41
CA THR A 51 4.06 2.29 -22.29
C THR A 51 4.55 0.87 -22.61
N SER A 52 5.39 0.73 -23.65
CA SER A 52 5.98 -0.57 -24.00
C SER A 52 6.87 -1.11 -22.88
N SER A 53 7.71 -0.25 -22.29
CA SER A 53 8.57 -0.62 -21.16
C SER A 53 7.78 -0.93 -19.90
N ILE A 54 6.70 -0.19 -19.62
CA ILE A 54 5.78 -0.49 -18.51
C ILE A 54 5.17 -1.88 -18.70
N ASN A 55 4.68 -2.20 -19.90
CA ASN A 55 4.12 -3.51 -20.19
C ASN A 55 5.15 -4.64 -19.98
N GLU A 56 6.38 -4.46 -20.47
CA GLU A 56 7.47 -5.41 -20.25
C GLU A 56 7.80 -5.58 -18.75
N GLN A 57 7.89 -4.47 -18.01
CA GLN A 57 8.12 -4.50 -16.56
C GLN A 57 7.00 -5.25 -15.84
N VAL A 58 5.74 -4.98 -16.14
CA VAL A 58 4.60 -5.69 -15.55
C VAL A 58 4.72 -7.19 -15.82
N GLN A 59 4.92 -7.61 -17.07
CA GLN A 59 5.04 -9.03 -17.41
C GLN A 59 6.21 -9.73 -16.68
N ASN A 60 7.36 -9.06 -16.61
CA ASN A 60 8.55 -9.60 -15.93
C ASN A 60 8.31 -9.71 -14.40
N THR A 61 7.64 -8.72 -13.82
CA THR A 61 7.47 -8.67 -12.36
C THR A 61 6.35 -9.58 -11.86
N GLU A 62 5.28 -9.75 -12.64
CA GLU A 62 4.21 -10.73 -12.35
C GLU A 62 4.79 -12.14 -12.21
N SER A 63 5.69 -12.52 -13.13
CA SER A 63 6.42 -13.80 -13.09
C SER A 63 7.36 -13.93 -11.86
N ALA A 64 7.72 -12.81 -11.23
CA ALA A 64 8.63 -12.71 -10.08
C ALA A 64 7.90 -12.41 -8.75
N GLY A 65 6.59 -12.64 -8.68
CA GLY A 65 5.81 -12.49 -7.45
C GLY A 65 5.09 -11.15 -7.31
N GLY A 66 4.70 -10.54 -8.43
CA GLY A 66 3.77 -9.40 -8.50
C GLY A 66 4.41 -8.03 -8.65
N VAL A 67 3.64 -7.05 -9.12
CA VAL A 67 4.07 -5.66 -9.39
C VAL A 67 4.34 -4.81 -8.14
N TYR A 68 3.93 -5.23 -6.95
CA TYR A 68 4.10 -4.49 -5.70
C TYR A 68 4.98 -5.24 -4.71
N THR A 69 5.66 -4.48 -3.84
CA THR A 69 6.40 -5.03 -2.70
C THR A 69 6.06 -4.29 -1.43
N ILE A 70 6.11 -5.01 -0.30
CA ILE A 70 5.96 -4.42 1.04
C ILE A 70 7.34 -3.94 1.49
N ASN A 71 7.41 -2.68 1.94
CA ASN A 71 8.59 -2.15 2.61
C ASN A 71 8.65 -2.69 4.04
N ARG A 72 9.39 -3.78 4.23
CA ARG A 72 9.47 -4.51 5.52
C ARG A 72 10.11 -3.68 6.63
N ASP A 73 11.08 -2.83 6.30
CA ASP A 73 11.76 -2.00 7.29
C ASP A 73 10.84 -0.90 7.81
N VAL A 74 10.12 -0.23 6.91
CA VAL A 74 9.08 0.75 7.30
C VAL A 74 7.99 0.06 8.10
N LEU A 75 7.50 -1.10 7.63
CA LEU A 75 6.47 -1.85 8.34
C LEU A 75 6.91 -2.26 9.75
N ALA A 76 8.14 -2.74 9.92
CA ALA A 76 8.70 -3.11 11.21
C ALA A 76 8.85 -1.90 12.14
N GLY A 77 9.34 -0.76 11.63
CA GLY A 77 9.46 0.49 12.39
C GLY A 77 8.12 1.04 12.89
N LEU A 78 7.03 0.81 12.15
CA LEU A 78 5.68 1.19 12.54
C LEU A 78 5.05 0.26 13.60
N ALA A 79 5.55 -0.97 13.71
CA ALA A 79 5.02 -2.05 14.56
C ALA A 79 3.47 -2.10 14.58
N PRO A 80 2.82 -2.31 13.41
CA PRO A 80 1.37 -2.40 13.32
C PRO A 80 0.83 -3.63 14.02
N ARG A 81 -0.42 -3.54 14.45
CA ARG A 81 -1.19 -4.67 14.96
C ARG A 81 -2.07 -5.29 13.87
N TYR A 82 -2.42 -4.53 12.83
CA TYR A 82 -3.29 -4.98 11.75
C TYR A 82 -2.79 -4.49 10.38
N ASN A 83 -2.87 -5.37 9.38
CA ASN A 83 -2.70 -5.06 7.96
C ASN A 83 -4.08 -5.12 7.29
N CYS A 84 -4.50 -4.04 6.63
CA CYS A 84 -5.80 -3.97 5.95
C CYS A 84 -5.64 -3.96 4.42
N LEU A 85 -6.38 -4.83 3.75
CA LEU A 85 -6.46 -4.97 2.29
C LEU A 85 -7.87 -4.61 1.81
N ALA A 86 -7.94 -3.92 0.66
CA ALA A 86 -9.22 -3.69 0.01
C ALA A 86 -9.71 -4.99 -0.65
N GLY A 87 -10.91 -5.41 -0.26
CA GLY A 87 -11.52 -6.72 -0.49
C GLY A 87 -12.71 -6.85 0.47
N ASP A 88 -13.00 -8.04 1.01
CA ASP A 88 -14.03 -8.25 2.06
C ASP A 88 -13.71 -7.58 3.43
N LEU A 89 -13.08 -6.41 3.46
CA LEU A 89 -12.60 -5.73 4.67
C LEU A 89 -11.76 -6.65 5.59
N ARG A 90 -10.76 -7.33 5.01
CA ARG A 90 -9.88 -8.19 5.80
C ARG A 90 -8.75 -7.35 6.39
N CYS A 91 -8.92 -6.97 7.65
CA CYS A 91 -7.80 -6.56 8.50
C CYS A 91 -7.25 -7.80 9.22
N VAL A 92 -6.06 -8.25 8.81
CA VAL A 92 -5.39 -9.40 9.40
C VAL A 92 -4.44 -8.90 10.48
N ARG A 93 -4.37 -9.61 11.62
CA ARG A 93 -3.41 -9.27 12.67
C ARG A 93 -2.00 -9.49 12.13
N CYS A 94 -1.12 -8.49 12.30
CA CYS A 94 0.29 -8.58 11.92
C CYS A 94 1.03 -9.64 12.72
#